data_AF-A0A9E1XQI3-F1
#
_entry.id   AF-A0A9E1XQI3-F1
#
_cell.length_a   1.000
_cell.length_b   1.000
_cell.length_c   1.000
_cell.angle_alpha   90.00
_cell.angle_beta   90.00
_cell.angle_gamma   90.00
#
_symmetry.space_group_name_H-M   'P 1'
#
loop_
_entity.id
_entity.type
_entity.pdbx_description
1 polymer ?
#
loop_
_entity_poly.entity_id
_entity_poly.type
_entity_poly.pdbx_seq_one_letter_code
_entity_poly.pdbx_strand_id
1 'polypeptide(L)'
;MVRFKAHLAFCLLAGMLLAQDEPQRLLHLQFEGSEEIGKLGGRVIGKAVYQPGKVGQGYLCTGEDGHLEITNPDRLRQAAGTIELWCQMVEKPVPGSATVLFDALGTFGWWDRFVIQLGRTEKGTSCQGSVIRNKSIRYGAETTLKTLLPLTPGAWRHLAMTWTNVSSGRRDAEVRLFLDGTEVDCQRGQ
;
A
#
# COMPACT_ATOMS: atom_id res chain seq x y z
N MET A 1 10.83 5.49 -5.83
CA MET A 1 10.87 5.65 -4.35
C MET A 1 9.60 5.06 -3.78
N VAL A 2 9.69 4.11 -2.85
CA VAL A 2 8.51 3.55 -2.17
C VAL A 2 8.30 4.35 -0.88
N ARG A 3 7.16 5.00 -0.79
CA ARG A 3 6.68 5.70 0.39
C ARG A 3 5.55 4.89 0.98
N PHE A 4 5.65 4.61 2.26
CA PHE A 4 4.48 4.41 3.09
C PHE A 4 4.04 5.83 3.45
N LYS A 5 2.75 6.16 3.61
CA LYS A 5 2.39 7.53 4.01
C LYS A 5 1.03 7.62 4.68
N ALA A 6 0.94 7.36 5.97
CA ALA A 6 -0.34 7.58 6.65
C ALA A 6 -0.56 9.09 6.82
N HIS A 7 -1.34 9.70 5.93
CA HIS A 7 -1.90 11.01 6.16
C HIS A 7 -3.15 10.86 7.03
N LEU A 8 -3.12 11.50 8.20
CA LEU A 8 -4.29 11.77 9.04
C LEU A 8 -5.10 10.56 9.53
N ALA A 9 -4.53 9.36 9.56
CA ALA A 9 -5.09 8.25 10.33
C ALA A 9 -3.99 7.42 10.96
N PHE A 10 -4.20 7.10 12.24
CA PHE A 10 -3.36 6.21 13.01
C PHE A 10 -3.41 4.81 12.41
N CYS A 11 -2.35 4.43 11.70
CA CYS A 11 -2.24 3.10 11.10
C CYS A 11 -0.98 2.42 11.60
N LEU A 12 -1.16 1.17 12.05
CA LEU A 12 -0.07 0.28 12.39
C LEU A 12 0.16 -0.69 11.23
N LEU A 13 1.32 -0.61 10.60
CA LEU A 13 1.72 -1.48 9.48
C LEU A 13 2.61 -2.62 10.00
N ALA A 14 2.18 -3.86 9.83
CA ALA A 14 2.94 -5.05 10.24
C ALA A 14 3.13 -6.01 9.07
N GLY A 15 4.36 -6.16 8.59
CA GLY A 15 4.67 -7.01 7.45
C GLY A 15 4.23 -6.38 6.12
N MET A 16 5.14 -6.34 5.16
CA MET A 16 4.76 -6.13 3.76
C MET A 16 5.52 -7.09 2.88
N LEU A 17 4.82 -7.78 1.99
CA LEU A 17 5.44 -8.64 0.99
C LEU A 17 5.19 -8.09 -0.42
N LEU A 18 6.29 -7.99 -1.18
CA LEU A 18 6.25 -7.91 -2.63
C LEU A 18 6.65 -9.27 -3.20
N ALA A 19 5.74 -9.90 -3.93
CA ALA A 19 5.96 -11.21 -4.54
C ALA A 19 5.63 -11.18 -6.04
N GLN A 20 6.33 -12.01 -6.82
CA GLN A 20 5.97 -12.38 -8.19
C GLN A 20 5.46 -13.83 -8.20
N ASP A 21 4.65 -14.22 -9.21
CA ASP A 21 4.16 -15.60 -9.39
C ASP A 21 5.29 -16.64 -9.22
N GLU A 22 5.12 -17.59 -8.28
CA GLU A 22 6.09 -18.62 -7.80
C GLU A 22 7.29 -18.04 -7.00
N PRO A 23 7.79 -18.69 -5.91
CA PRO A 23 7.93 -18.16 -4.54
C PRO A 23 9.06 -17.14 -4.31
N GLN A 24 9.29 -16.21 -5.24
CA GLN A 24 10.28 -15.16 -5.10
C GLN A 24 9.67 -13.95 -4.39
N ARG A 25 9.98 -13.89 -3.09
CA ARG A 25 9.79 -12.70 -2.26
C ARG A 25 10.81 -11.64 -2.68
N LEU A 26 10.37 -10.58 -3.33
CA LEU A 26 11.22 -9.49 -3.83
C LEU A 26 11.54 -8.46 -2.74
N LEU A 27 10.57 -8.23 -1.84
CA LEU A 27 10.75 -7.44 -0.63
C LEU A 27 9.89 -8.04 0.45
N HIS A 28 10.49 -8.37 1.59
CA HIS A 28 9.76 -8.69 2.80
C HIS A 28 10.19 -7.69 3.88
N LEU A 29 9.26 -6.84 4.31
CA LEU A 29 9.48 -5.94 5.43
C LEU A 29 9.12 -6.69 6.71
N GLN A 30 10.11 -7.36 7.30
CA GLN A 30 9.98 -7.93 8.63
C GLN A 30 10.58 -6.95 9.64
N PHE A 31 9.73 -6.42 10.50
CA PHE A 31 10.13 -5.50 11.54
C PHE A 31 10.47 -6.32 12.78
N GLU A 32 11.76 -6.59 13.02
CA GLU A 32 12.26 -7.21 14.26
C GLU A 32 12.97 -6.21 15.18
N GLY A 33 13.37 -5.05 14.64
CA GLY A 33 13.84 -3.88 15.40
C GLY A 33 13.82 -2.61 14.54
N SER A 34 14.11 -1.45 15.15
CA SER A 34 14.15 -0.14 14.47
C SER A 34 15.24 -0.03 13.39
N GLU A 35 16.27 -0.89 13.44
CA GLU A 35 17.42 -0.86 12.54
C GLU A 35 17.17 -1.52 11.17
N GLU A 36 16.12 -2.36 11.04
CA GLU A 36 15.86 -3.13 9.81
C GLU A 36 15.54 -2.26 8.59
N ILE A 37 14.89 -1.11 8.82
CA ILE A 37 14.60 -0.15 7.75
C ILE A 37 15.89 0.43 7.15
N GLY A 38 16.90 0.65 7.98
CA GLY A 38 18.21 1.14 7.54
C GLY A 38 18.92 0.17 6.60
N LYS A 39 18.80 -1.14 6.85
CA LYS A 39 19.38 -2.20 5.97
C LYS A 39 18.78 -2.21 4.57
N LEU A 40 17.55 -1.71 4.43
CA LEU A 40 16.86 -1.57 3.15
C LEU A 40 17.11 -0.20 2.48
N GLY A 41 18.02 0.61 3.03
CA GLY A 41 18.26 1.99 2.59
C GLY A 41 17.05 2.90 2.85
N GLY A 42 16.18 2.50 3.78
CA GLY A 42 15.01 3.25 4.17
C GLY A 42 15.25 4.17 5.34
N ARG A 43 14.29 5.05 5.59
CA ARG A 43 14.27 5.99 6.71
C ARG A 43 12.86 6.17 7.24
N VAL A 44 12.78 6.43 8.54
CA VAL A 44 11.56 6.90 9.19
C VAL A 44 11.50 8.42 9.01
N ILE A 45 10.35 8.93 8.58
CA ILE A 45 10.05 10.36 8.41
C ILE A 45 8.93 10.73 9.39
N GLY A 46 9.00 11.94 9.95
CA GLY A 46 7.96 12.45 10.86
C GLY A 46 7.85 11.63 12.15
N LYS A 47 6.64 11.53 12.70
CA LYS A 47 6.35 10.88 13.99
C LYS A 47 5.87 9.42 13.86
N ALA A 48 6.44 8.66 12.93
CA ALA A 48 6.22 7.22 12.89
C ALA A 48 7.04 6.52 13.99
N VAL A 49 6.38 5.71 14.81
CA VAL A 49 6.98 5.08 15.99
C VAL A 49 6.85 3.57 15.91
N TYR A 50 7.89 2.87 16.31
CA TYR A 50 7.91 1.41 16.37
C TYR A 50 7.02 0.88 17.49
N GLN A 51 6.17 -0.10 17.21
CA GLN A 51 5.24 -0.72 18.18
C GLN A 51 4.92 -2.19 17.85
N PRO A 52 4.43 -2.98 18.82
CA PRO A 52 3.96 -4.35 18.55
C PRO A 52 2.91 -4.39 17.44
N GLY A 53 3.08 -5.28 16.46
CA GLY A 53 2.25 -5.44 15.27
C GLY A 53 1.32 -6.67 15.32
N LYS A 54 0.62 -6.96 14.20
CA LYS A 54 -0.21 -8.17 14.08
C LYS A 54 0.63 -9.44 14.20
N VAL A 55 1.79 -9.41 13.54
CA VAL A 55 2.81 -10.44 13.57
C VAL A 55 4.13 -9.72 13.86
N GLY A 56 4.75 -10.02 14.99
CA GLY A 56 5.96 -9.34 15.43
C GLY A 56 5.71 -7.86 15.72
N GLN A 57 6.38 -6.98 14.98
CA GLN A 57 6.35 -5.53 15.19
C GLN A 57 5.84 -4.80 13.95
N GLY A 58 5.57 -3.51 14.13
CA GLY A 58 5.10 -2.61 13.08
C GLY A 58 5.41 -1.16 13.39
N TYR A 59 4.97 -0.27 12.49
CA TYR A 59 5.09 1.17 12.69
C TYR A 59 3.73 1.81 12.86
N LEU A 60 3.54 2.48 13.98
CA LEU A 60 2.43 3.38 14.23
C LEU A 60 2.75 4.73 13.58
N CYS A 61 2.02 5.04 12.51
CA CYS A 61 2.09 6.33 11.87
C CYS A 61 1.00 7.23 12.48
N THR A 62 1.41 8.15 13.36
CA THR A 62 0.52 9.19 13.89
C THR A 62 0.41 10.32 12.87
N GLY A 63 -0.78 10.90 12.68
CA GLY A 63 -1.18 11.71 11.50
C GLY A 63 -0.38 12.99 11.17
N GLU A 64 0.77 13.21 11.80
CA GLU A 64 1.73 14.28 11.55
C GLU A 64 2.85 13.85 10.57
N ASP A 65 2.47 13.47 9.35
CA ASP A 65 3.40 13.04 8.29
C ASP A 65 4.34 11.88 8.65
N GLY A 66 4.00 11.12 9.70
CA GLY A 66 4.72 9.94 10.12
C GLY A 66 4.68 8.87 9.02
N HIS A 67 5.84 8.50 8.49
CA HIS A 67 5.91 7.45 7.50
C HIS A 67 7.28 6.82 7.32
N LEU A 68 7.31 5.74 6.55
CA LEU A 68 8.52 5.05 6.15
C LEU A 68 8.78 5.37 4.68
N GLU A 69 10.02 5.68 4.35
CA GLU A 69 10.45 5.88 2.97
C GLU A 69 11.60 4.92 2.68
N ILE A 70 11.43 4.09 1.65
CA ILE A 70 12.43 3.13 1.20
C ILE A 70 12.78 3.47 -0.25
N THR A 71 14.07 3.54 -0.56
CA THR A 71 14.48 3.69 -1.96
C THR A 71 13.91 2.54 -2.77
N ASN A 72 13.21 2.85 -3.87
CA ASN A 72 12.63 1.82 -4.74
C ASN A 72 13.77 1.22 -5.58
N PRO A 73 14.29 0.03 -5.24
CA PRO A 73 15.34 -0.59 -6.03
C PRO A 73 14.74 -1.12 -7.33
N ASP A 74 15.54 -1.19 -8.39
CA ASP A 74 15.05 -1.60 -9.73
C ASP A 74 14.38 -2.98 -9.71
N ARG A 75 14.79 -3.88 -8.81
CA ARG A 75 14.17 -5.20 -8.60
C ARG A 75 12.70 -5.18 -8.15
N LEU A 76 12.15 -4.04 -7.72
CA LEU A 76 10.73 -3.90 -7.37
C LEU A 76 9.90 -3.30 -8.51
N ARG A 77 10.53 -2.92 -9.64
CA ARG A 77 9.85 -2.45 -10.85
C ARG A 77 9.41 -3.63 -11.72
N GLN A 78 8.46 -4.40 -11.22
CA GLN A 78 8.02 -5.63 -11.88
C GLN A 78 6.78 -5.42 -12.77
N ALA A 79 6.75 -6.17 -13.88
CA ALA A 79 5.61 -6.23 -14.81
C ALA A 79 4.39 -6.98 -14.25
N ALA A 80 4.60 -7.76 -13.20
CA ALA A 80 3.57 -8.40 -12.42
C ALA A 80 4.01 -8.48 -10.96
N GLY A 81 3.07 -8.46 -10.03
CA GLY A 81 3.40 -8.64 -8.63
C GLY A 81 2.22 -8.51 -7.70
N THR A 82 2.51 -8.69 -6.42
CA THR A 82 1.59 -8.54 -5.31
C THR A 82 2.18 -7.57 -4.31
N ILE A 83 1.39 -6.64 -3.79
CA ILE A 83 1.65 -5.92 -2.54
C ILE A 83 0.68 -6.49 -1.51
N GLU A 84 1.17 -6.94 -0.36
CA GLU A 84 0.30 -7.29 0.77
C GLU A 84 0.82 -6.70 2.07
N LEU A 85 -0.08 -6.36 2.99
CA LEU A 85 0.24 -5.76 4.28
C LEU A 85 -0.86 -6.01 5.33
N TRP A 86 -0.46 -6.10 6.60
CA TRP A 86 -1.42 -5.94 7.70
C TRP A 86 -1.52 -4.49 8.12
N CYS A 87 -2.76 -4.01 8.25
CA CYS A 87 -3.04 -2.71 8.83
C CYS A 87 -4.06 -2.80 9.97
N GLN A 88 -3.87 -1.98 10.99
CA GLN A 88 -4.88 -1.68 11.99
C GLN A 88 -5.08 -0.17 12.01
N MET A 89 -6.32 0.27 11.84
CA MET A 89 -6.66 1.68 12.06
C MET A 89 -7.01 1.89 13.53
N VAL A 90 -6.47 2.90 14.17
CA VAL A 90 -6.90 3.30 15.53
C VAL A 90 -8.10 4.25 15.46
N GLU A 91 -8.21 5.00 14.36
CA GLU A 91 -9.30 5.95 14.12
C GLU A 91 -9.79 5.87 12.67
N LYS A 92 -11.01 6.35 12.41
CA LYS A 92 -11.54 6.44 11.05
C LYS A 92 -10.77 7.51 10.27
N PRO A 93 -10.55 7.34 8.95
CA PRO A 93 -9.95 8.39 8.14
C PRO A 93 -10.73 9.70 8.22
N VAL A 94 -10.03 10.82 8.15
CA VAL A 94 -10.64 12.15 8.11
C VAL A 94 -11.46 12.30 6.82
N PRO A 95 -12.72 12.78 6.87
CA PRO A 95 -13.49 13.08 5.66
C PRO A 95 -12.72 14.00 4.70
N GLY A 96 -12.73 13.66 3.41
CA GLY A 96 -12.01 14.43 2.39
C GLY A 96 -10.49 14.24 2.36
N SER A 97 -9.93 13.40 3.25
CA SER A 97 -8.52 13.04 3.27
C SER A 97 -8.31 11.56 2.95
N ALA A 98 -7.17 11.25 2.33
CA ALA A 98 -6.74 9.88 2.05
C ALA A 98 -5.60 9.49 2.97
N THR A 99 -5.73 8.34 3.64
CA THR A 99 -4.65 7.71 4.39
C THR A 99 -3.94 6.73 3.48
N VAL A 100 -2.68 7.00 3.10
CA VAL A 100 -1.94 6.15 2.19
C VAL A 100 -1.21 5.05 2.96
N LEU A 101 -1.59 3.81 2.75
CA LEU A 101 -0.94 2.65 3.36
C LEU A 101 0.32 2.26 2.59
N PHE A 102 0.29 2.44 1.27
CA PHE A 102 1.40 2.14 0.38
C PHE A 102 1.40 3.06 -0.84
N ASP A 103 2.58 3.49 -1.27
CA ASP A 103 2.80 4.31 -2.45
C ASP A 103 4.18 4.00 -3.07
N ALA A 104 4.20 3.23 -4.15
CA ALA A 104 5.42 3.04 -4.94
C ALA A 104 5.43 3.98 -6.14
N LEU A 105 6.32 4.98 -6.13
CA LEU A 105 6.58 5.87 -7.25
C LEU A 105 7.77 5.39 -8.10
N GLY A 106 7.67 5.58 -9.42
CA GLY A 106 8.71 5.25 -10.38
C GLY A 106 8.72 3.75 -10.67
N THR A 107 7.56 3.25 -11.09
CA THR A 107 7.31 1.85 -11.43
C THR A 107 7.58 1.60 -12.93
N PHE A 108 7.31 0.39 -13.43
CA PHE A 108 7.74 -0.02 -14.77
C PHE A 108 6.85 0.57 -15.90
N GLY A 109 7.49 1.01 -16.98
CA GLY A 109 6.83 1.23 -18.27
C GLY A 109 5.86 2.41 -18.30
N TRP A 110 4.63 2.17 -18.74
CA TRP A 110 3.56 3.18 -18.85
C TRP A 110 2.87 3.47 -17.52
N TRP A 111 3.15 2.71 -16.46
CA TRP A 111 2.57 2.93 -15.14
C TRP A 111 3.64 3.46 -14.19
N ASP A 112 3.37 4.62 -13.60
CA ASP A 112 4.29 5.41 -12.79
C ASP A 112 4.15 5.15 -11.29
N ARG A 113 2.98 4.66 -10.85
CA ARG A 113 2.66 4.56 -9.41
C ARG A 113 1.69 3.44 -9.06
N PHE A 114 1.97 2.72 -7.98
CA PHE A 114 1.04 1.80 -7.30
C PHE A 114 0.68 2.36 -5.93
N VAL A 115 -0.61 2.42 -5.60
CA VAL A 115 -1.09 2.99 -4.34
C VAL A 115 -2.14 2.10 -3.69
N ILE A 116 -2.03 1.89 -2.38
CA ILE A 116 -3.12 1.42 -1.52
C ILE A 116 -3.43 2.54 -0.53
N GLN A 117 -4.67 3.00 -0.51
CA GLN A 117 -5.12 4.06 0.38
C GLN A 117 -6.49 3.79 0.98
N LEU A 118 -6.75 4.41 2.12
CA LEU A 118 -8.04 4.45 2.78
C LEU A 118 -8.63 5.84 2.66
N GLY A 119 -9.95 5.92 2.53
CA GLY A 119 -10.67 7.21 2.52
C GLY A 119 -12.01 7.07 3.22
N ARG A 120 -12.54 8.17 3.74
CA ARG A 120 -13.87 8.18 4.35
C ARG A 120 -14.94 8.58 3.34
N THR A 121 -16.00 7.78 3.29
CA THR A 121 -17.22 8.03 2.50
C THR A 121 -18.42 8.14 3.43
N GLU A 122 -19.56 8.60 2.91
CA GLU A 122 -20.82 8.61 3.66
C GLU A 122 -21.21 7.22 4.18
N LYS A 123 -20.90 6.17 3.42
CA LYS A 123 -21.24 4.77 3.72
C LYS A 123 -20.22 4.07 4.63
N GLY A 124 -19.12 4.74 5.00
CA GLY A 124 -18.05 4.17 5.82
C GLY A 124 -16.66 4.36 5.22
N THR A 125 -15.69 3.58 5.69
CA THR A 125 -14.33 3.63 5.18
C THR A 125 -14.24 2.87 3.86
N SER A 126 -13.57 3.44 2.86
CA SER A 126 -13.25 2.77 1.61
C SER A 126 -11.77 2.38 1.57
N CYS A 127 -11.47 1.22 1.00
CA CYS A 127 -10.14 0.89 0.50
C CYS A 127 -10.11 1.24 -0.98
N GLN A 128 -8.97 1.74 -1.42
CA GLN A 128 -8.70 1.93 -2.82
C GLN A 128 -7.33 1.36 -3.17
N GLY A 129 -7.30 0.48 -4.16
CA GLY A 129 -6.10 0.08 -4.87
C GLY A 129 -6.01 0.84 -6.19
N SER A 130 -4.83 1.32 -6.58
CA SER A 130 -4.69 2.12 -7.79
C SER A 130 -3.37 1.90 -8.49
N VAL A 131 -3.44 1.83 -9.82
CA VAL A 131 -2.30 1.90 -10.72
C VAL A 131 -2.44 3.17 -11.54
N ILE A 132 -1.41 4.02 -11.53
CA ILE A 132 -1.47 5.38 -12.08
C ILE A 132 -0.36 5.55 -13.12
N ARG A 133 -0.75 6.01 -14.30
CA ARG A 133 0.14 6.25 -15.44
C ARG A 133 0.96 7.54 -15.37
N ASN A 134 0.47 8.55 -14.65
CA ASN A 134 1.08 9.88 -14.69
C ASN A 134 1.50 10.33 -13.28
N LYS A 135 2.81 10.53 -13.10
CA LYS A 135 3.43 11.12 -11.88
C LYS A 135 2.77 12.41 -11.38
N SER A 136 2.08 13.14 -12.25
CA SER A 136 1.42 14.41 -11.95
C SER A 136 0.05 14.23 -11.28
N ILE A 137 -0.60 13.06 -11.45
CA ILE A 137 -1.91 12.77 -10.85
C ILE A 137 -1.67 12.20 -9.45
N ARG A 138 -1.84 13.04 -8.44
CA ARG A 138 -1.84 12.62 -7.04
C ARG A 138 -3.26 12.25 -6.64
N TYR A 139 -3.58 10.96 -6.78
CA TYR A 139 -4.79 10.32 -6.26
C TYR A 139 -6.08 10.66 -7.03
N GLY A 140 -6.46 9.73 -7.92
CA GLY A 140 -7.57 9.87 -8.89
C GLY A 140 -7.27 9.09 -10.18
N ALA A 141 -6.97 7.79 -10.05
CA ALA A 141 -6.28 7.00 -11.06
C ALA A 141 -7.10 6.66 -12.31
N GLU A 142 -6.42 6.33 -13.43
CA GLU A 142 -7.03 5.75 -14.64
C GLU A 142 -7.56 4.32 -14.41
N THR A 143 -6.99 3.58 -13.45
CA THR A 143 -7.49 2.27 -12.99
C THR A 143 -7.58 2.32 -11.47
N THR A 144 -8.82 2.43 -10.99
CA THR A 144 -9.15 2.58 -9.57
C THR A 144 -10.05 1.43 -9.16
N LEU A 145 -9.54 0.54 -8.31
CA LEU A 145 -10.35 -0.44 -7.60
C LEU A 145 -10.78 0.17 -6.27
N LYS A 146 -12.06 0.07 -5.94
CA LYS A 146 -12.61 0.63 -4.72
C LYS A 146 -13.61 -0.33 -4.08
N THR A 147 -13.34 -0.69 -2.84
CA THR A 147 -14.29 -1.41 -2.01
C THR A 147 -14.65 -0.60 -0.77
N LEU A 148 -15.86 -0.80 -0.26
CA LEU A 148 -16.20 -0.36 1.09
C LEU A 148 -15.67 -1.39 2.08
N LEU A 149 -14.82 -0.93 2.98
CA LEU A 149 -14.32 -1.78 4.04
C LEU A 149 -15.21 -1.64 5.28
N PRO A 150 -15.66 -2.76 5.87
CA PRO A 150 -16.10 -2.76 7.25
C PRO A 150 -14.87 -2.64 8.16
N LEU A 151 -14.21 -1.47 8.17
CA LEU A 151 -13.13 -1.23 9.12
C LEU A 151 -13.69 -0.79 10.47
N THR A 152 -13.71 -1.72 11.41
CA THR A 152 -13.84 -1.41 12.82
C THR A 152 -12.49 -0.87 13.32
N PRO A 153 -12.41 0.35 13.89
CA PRO A 153 -11.20 0.82 14.56
C PRO A 153 -10.72 -0.20 15.59
N GLY A 154 -9.42 -0.44 15.65
CA GLY A 154 -8.79 -1.46 16.49
C GLY A 154 -8.80 -2.87 15.91
N ALA A 155 -9.45 -3.13 14.77
CA ALA A 155 -9.37 -4.43 14.11
C ALA A 155 -8.19 -4.49 13.13
N TRP A 156 -7.41 -5.56 13.22
CA TRP A 156 -6.40 -5.90 12.22
C TRP A 156 -7.05 -6.43 10.94
N ARG A 157 -6.53 -6.00 9.79
CA ARG A 157 -6.98 -6.42 8.47
C ARG A 157 -5.80 -6.73 7.57
N HIS A 158 -5.95 -7.72 6.72
CA HIS A 158 -5.00 -8.02 5.67
C HIS A 158 -5.48 -7.38 4.36
N LEU A 159 -4.62 -6.58 3.74
CA LEU A 159 -4.89 -5.99 2.44
C LEU A 159 -3.86 -6.52 1.45
N ALA A 160 -4.30 -6.91 0.26
CA ALA A 160 -3.40 -7.19 -0.83
C ALA A 160 -3.90 -6.61 -2.15
N MET A 161 -2.97 -6.22 -3.01
CA MET A 161 -3.23 -5.78 -4.38
C MET A 161 -2.30 -6.53 -5.31
N THR A 162 -2.84 -7.18 -6.32
CA THR A 162 -2.05 -7.82 -7.38
C THR A 162 -2.18 -7.06 -8.68
N TRP A 163 -1.14 -7.12 -9.51
CA TRP A 163 -1.16 -6.60 -10.86
C TRP A 163 -0.45 -7.55 -11.83
N THR A 164 -0.92 -7.57 -13.07
CA THR A 164 -0.25 -8.18 -14.21
C THR A 164 -0.38 -7.27 -15.44
N ASN A 165 0.41 -7.54 -16.48
CA ASN A 165 0.36 -6.83 -17.76
C ASN A 165 0.56 -5.30 -17.70
N VAL A 166 1.25 -4.78 -16.68
CA VAL A 166 1.54 -3.33 -16.61
C VAL A 166 2.65 -2.90 -17.58
N SER A 167 3.41 -3.84 -18.16
CA SER A 167 4.51 -3.54 -19.09
C SER A 167 4.10 -3.45 -20.56
N SER A 168 2.85 -3.74 -20.90
CA SER A 168 2.36 -3.88 -22.28
C SER A 168 2.38 -2.59 -23.11
N GLY A 169 2.47 -1.43 -22.45
CA GLY A 169 2.27 -0.12 -23.07
C GLY A 169 0.80 0.17 -23.45
N ARG A 170 -0.15 -0.60 -22.90
CA ARG A 170 -1.60 -0.49 -23.16
C ARG A 170 -2.39 -0.36 -21.86
N ARG A 171 -3.71 -0.19 -21.96
CA ARG A 171 -4.66 -0.13 -20.82
C ARG A 171 -5.15 -1.51 -20.39
N ASP A 172 -4.36 -2.53 -20.65
CA ASP A 172 -4.69 -3.94 -20.44
C ASP A 172 -4.15 -4.51 -19.11
N ALA A 173 -3.66 -3.63 -18.22
CA ALA A 173 -3.26 -4.01 -16.87
C ALA A 173 -4.44 -4.67 -16.16
N GLU A 174 -4.22 -5.86 -15.62
CA GLU A 174 -5.18 -6.50 -14.73
C GLU A 174 -4.76 -6.21 -13.30
N VAL A 175 -5.70 -5.71 -12.51
CA VAL A 175 -5.47 -5.33 -11.11
C VAL A 175 -6.57 -5.97 -10.28
N ARG A 176 -6.19 -6.51 -9.13
CA ARG A 176 -7.12 -7.12 -8.17
C ARG A 176 -6.84 -6.63 -6.77
N LEU A 177 -7.89 -6.44 -5.99
CA LEU A 177 -7.83 -6.02 -4.60
C LEU A 177 -8.40 -7.12 -3.70
N PHE A 178 -7.71 -7.41 -2.62
CA PHE A 178 -8.06 -8.44 -1.66
C PHE A 178 -8.16 -7.86 -0.25
N LEU A 179 -9.12 -8.38 0.51
CA LEU A 179 -9.35 -8.11 1.91
C LEU A 179 -9.44 -9.43 2.66
N ASP A 180 -8.59 -9.63 3.66
CA ASP A 180 -8.52 -10.87 4.46
C ASP A 180 -8.49 -12.13 3.58
N GLY A 181 -7.74 -12.06 2.47
CA GLY A 181 -7.58 -13.17 1.52
C GLY A 181 -8.74 -13.35 0.54
N THR A 182 -9.81 -12.55 0.61
CA THR A 182 -10.94 -12.60 -0.33
C THR A 182 -10.80 -11.49 -1.37
N GLU A 183 -10.96 -11.81 -2.66
CA GLU A 183 -11.02 -10.79 -3.74
C GLU A 183 -12.28 -9.95 -3.55
N VAL A 184 -12.11 -8.62 -3.47
CA VAL A 184 -13.19 -7.65 -3.22
C VAL A 184 -13.45 -6.72 -4.39
N ASP A 185 -12.50 -6.62 -5.31
CA ASP A 185 -12.65 -5.85 -6.55
C ASP A 185 -11.60 -6.29 -7.58
N CYS A 186 -11.95 -6.19 -8.86
CA CYS A 186 -11.02 -6.45 -9.95
C CYS A 186 -11.31 -5.56 -11.15
N GLN A 187 -10.24 -5.17 -11.85
CA GLN A 187 -10.33 -4.53 -13.14
C GLN A 187 -9.45 -5.33 -14.08
N ARG A 188 -10.08 -5.87 -15.12
CA ARG A 188 -9.40 -6.56 -16.20
C ARG A 188 -9.26 -5.58 -17.35
N GLY A 189 -8.11 -5.63 -18.01
CA GLY A 189 -7.83 -4.83 -19.20
C GLY A 189 -8.97 -4.82 -20.20
N GLN A 190 -9.30 -3.63 -20.75
CA GLN A 190 -10.18 -3.49 -21.92
C GLN A 190 -9.37 -3.48 -23.21
#